data_AF-A0A8S1ANC7-F1
#
_entry.id   AF-A0A8S1ANC7-F1
#
_cell.length_a   1.000
_cell.length_b   1.000
_cell.length_c   1.000
_cell.angle_alpha   90.00
_cell.angle_beta   90.00
_cell.angle_gamma   90.00
#
_symmetry.space_group_name_H-M   'P 1'
#
loop_
_entity.id
_entity.type
_entity.pdbx_description
1 polymer ?
#
loop_
_entity_poly.entity_id
_entity_poly.type
_entity_poly.pdbx_seq_one_letter_code
_entity_poly.pdbx_strand_id
1 'polypeptide(L)'
;MDNNTKCHKCHNGFNKDDEATYIVCSKCGLYWHFICTTLRASPRDPTNWKCELCKVDTNKNKPKKPETSPSPLSVVDTNQIINDIKDLRKEMCSIKQDMSDREQNNPQSVEGISLEQRISIVEAKILDLENLSDIIKAVQMSVYALEERHHILEQSERICDLELHGVTEYNNEELHDMVVRPHSQQAWQCLKQI
;
A
#
# COMPACT_ATOMS: atom_id res chain seq x y z
N MET A 1 6.42 14.47 -37.96
CA MET A 1 7.80 14.66 -37.49
C MET A 1 8.00 13.71 -36.33
N ASP A 2 8.77 12.67 -36.60
CA ASP A 2 8.82 11.42 -35.86
C ASP A 2 9.66 11.55 -34.59
N ASN A 3 9.01 11.61 -33.42
CA ASN A 3 9.68 11.54 -32.11
C ASN A 3 10.25 10.14 -31.79
N ASN A 4 10.25 9.21 -32.75
CA ASN A 4 10.58 7.80 -32.56
C ASN A 4 12.07 7.45 -32.67
N THR A 5 12.98 8.43 -32.78
CA THR A 5 14.41 8.15 -32.98
C THR A 5 15.27 8.33 -31.72
N LYS A 6 14.67 8.39 -30.53
CA LYS A 6 15.39 8.59 -29.27
C LYS A 6 15.08 7.50 -28.25
N CYS A 7 16.09 7.13 -27.47
CA CYS A 7 15.92 6.21 -26.34
C CYS A 7 15.10 6.88 -25.24
N HIS A 8 14.07 6.19 -24.76
CA HIS A 8 13.17 6.73 -23.73
C HIS A 8 13.85 6.98 -22.37
N LYS A 9 14.94 6.26 -22.05
CA LYS A 9 15.66 6.42 -20.77
C LYS A 9 16.63 7.59 -20.78
N CYS A 10 17.53 7.64 -21.77
CA CYS A 10 18.61 8.62 -21.82
C CYS A 10 18.35 9.78 -22.78
N HIS A 11 17.25 9.75 -23.53
CA HIS A 11 16.84 10.76 -24.52
C HIS A 11 17.85 11.02 -25.66
N ASN A 12 18.92 10.20 -25.74
CA ASN A 12 19.89 10.24 -26.82
C ASN A 12 19.32 9.56 -28.08
N GLY A 13 19.74 10.04 -29.25
CA GLY A 13 19.34 9.47 -30.54
C GLY A 13 20.02 8.13 -30.82
N PHE A 14 19.39 7.33 -31.70
CA PHE A 14 20.01 6.11 -32.23
C PHE A 14 20.93 6.44 -33.40
N ASN A 15 22.08 5.76 -33.50
CA ASN A 15 22.87 5.79 -34.73
C ASN A 15 22.10 5.01 -35.80
N LYS A 16 21.86 5.65 -36.94
CA LYS A 16 21.03 5.08 -38.03
C LYS A 16 21.63 3.80 -38.63
N ASP A 17 22.92 3.58 -38.44
CA ASP A 17 23.65 2.47 -39.04
C ASP A 17 23.77 1.25 -38.10
N ASP A 18 23.15 1.30 -36.90
CA ASP A 18 23.41 0.31 -35.84
C ASP A 18 22.09 -0.20 -35.21
N GLU A 19 21.28 -0.90 -36.01
CA GLU A 19 20.04 -1.58 -35.59
C GLU A 19 20.26 -2.56 -34.43
N ALA A 20 21.51 -2.99 -34.22
CA ALA A 20 21.90 -3.89 -33.13
C ALA A 20 21.95 -3.21 -31.74
N THR A 21 21.69 -1.90 -31.65
CA THR A 21 21.88 -1.13 -30.40
C THR A 21 20.59 -0.80 -29.65
N TYR A 22 19.43 -1.05 -30.25
CA TYR A 22 18.15 -0.70 -29.65
C TYR A 22 17.11 -1.82 -29.71
N ILE A 23 16.12 -1.71 -28.83
CA ILE A 23 14.98 -2.60 -28.73
C ILE A 23 13.70 -1.79 -28.52
N VAL A 24 12.60 -2.28 -29.09
CA VAL A 24 11.27 -1.66 -28.97
C VAL A 24 10.43 -2.44 -27.97
N CYS A 25 9.77 -1.74 -27.05
CA CYS A 25 8.85 -2.39 -26.13
C CYS A 25 7.57 -2.84 -26.86
N SER A 26 7.24 -4.13 -26.77
CA SER A 26 6.04 -4.71 -27.38
C SER A 26 4.70 -4.16 -26.84
N LYS A 27 4.69 -3.58 -25.63
CA LYS A 27 3.48 -3.03 -24.99
C LYS A 27 3.26 -1.56 -25.31
N CYS A 28 4.29 -0.72 -25.19
CA CYS A 28 4.15 0.73 -25.34
C CYS A 28 4.79 1.31 -26.62
N GLY A 29 5.47 0.50 -27.43
CA GLY A 29 6.09 0.93 -28.68
C GLY A 29 7.31 1.85 -28.52
N LEU A 30 7.77 2.11 -27.29
CA LEU A 30 8.90 2.99 -27.01
C LEU A 30 10.24 2.30 -27.29
N TYR A 31 11.23 3.06 -27.76
CA TYR A 31 12.57 2.59 -28.11
C TYR A 31 13.54 2.75 -26.94
N TRP A 32 14.43 1.77 -26.77
CA TRP A 32 15.41 1.72 -25.68
C TRP A 32 16.76 1.23 -26.19
N HIS A 33 17.86 1.87 -25.78
CA HIS A 33 19.19 1.28 -25.99
C HIS A 33 19.33 0.01 -25.15
N PHE A 34 20.00 -1.03 -25.67
CA PHE A 34 20.29 -2.23 -24.89
C PHE A 34 21.01 -1.89 -23.58
N ILE A 35 22.02 -1.01 -23.62
CA ILE A 35 22.75 -0.52 -22.44
C ILE A 35 21.89 0.23 -21.43
N CYS A 36 20.77 0.82 -21.88
CA CYS A 36 19.84 1.53 -21.01
C CYS A 36 18.83 0.58 -20.33
N THR A 37 18.74 -0.66 -20.81
CA THR A 37 17.91 -1.71 -20.21
C THR A 37 18.74 -2.59 -19.28
N THR A 38 18.06 -3.38 -18.44
CA THR A 38 18.68 -4.44 -17.62
C THR A 38 19.07 -5.70 -18.43
N LEU A 39 18.98 -5.67 -19.76
CA LEU A 39 19.37 -6.79 -20.60
C LEU A 39 20.90 -6.93 -20.62
N ARG A 40 21.42 -8.03 -20.07
CA ARG A 40 22.85 -8.38 -20.15
C ARG A 40 23.25 -9.02 -21.48
N ALA A 41 22.27 -9.40 -22.30
CA ALA A 41 22.44 -9.98 -23.62
C ALA A 41 21.21 -9.63 -24.48
N SER A 42 21.37 -9.69 -25.81
CA SER A 42 20.23 -9.57 -26.72
C SER A 42 19.16 -10.61 -26.34
N PRO A 43 17.90 -10.21 -26.15
CA PRO A 43 16.85 -11.12 -25.74
C PRO A 43 16.63 -12.18 -26.82
N ARG A 44 16.41 -13.43 -26.39
CA ARG A 44 16.15 -14.56 -27.29
C ARG A 44 14.94 -14.32 -28.20
N ASP A 45 13.99 -13.51 -27.73
CA ASP A 45 12.85 -13.05 -28.50
C ASP A 45 12.70 -11.53 -28.35
N PRO A 46 13.27 -10.74 -29.28
CA PRO A 46 13.20 -9.29 -29.23
C PRO A 46 11.79 -8.76 -29.49
N THR A 47 10.91 -9.54 -30.14
CA THR A 47 9.56 -9.11 -30.51
C THR A 47 8.60 -9.04 -29.31
N ASN A 48 8.86 -9.85 -28.28
CA ASN A 48 8.03 -9.93 -27.08
C ASN A 48 8.60 -9.18 -25.86
N TRP A 49 9.71 -8.46 -26.03
CA TRP A 49 10.34 -7.76 -24.92
C TRP A 49 9.50 -6.58 -24.41
N LYS A 50 9.40 -6.46 -23.09
CA LYS A 50 8.72 -5.35 -22.40
C LYS A 50 9.71 -4.50 -21.62
N CYS A 51 9.56 -3.18 -21.62
CA CYS A 51 10.40 -2.29 -20.82
C CYS A 51 10.13 -2.45 -19.31
N GLU A 52 11.01 -1.92 -18.46
CA GLU A 52 10.87 -2.01 -17.00
C GLU A 52 9.53 -1.45 -16.50
N LEU A 53 9.03 -0.39 -17.13
CA LEU A 53 7.73 0.20 -16.83
C LEU A 53 6.57 -0.74 -17.19
N CYS A 54 6.72 -1.54 -18.25
CA CYS A 54 5.70 -2.46 -18.75
C CYS A 54 5.84 -3.90 -18.20
N LYS A 55 6.96 -4.23 -17.56
CA LYS A 55 7.21 -5.54 -16.92
C LYS A 55 6.51 -5.70 -15.58
N VAL A 56 6.19 -4.59 -14.89
CA VAL A 56 5.60 -4.59 -13.54
C VAL A 56 4.27 -5.36 -13.48
N ASP A 57 3.54 -5.44 -14.59
CA ASP A 57 2.26 -6.15 -14.65
C ASP A 57 2.37 -7.67 -14.75
N THR A 58 3.53 -8.22 -15.15
CA THR A 58 3.65 -9.66 -15.47
C THR A 58 4.12 -10.54 -14.31
N ASN A 59 4.48 -9.97 -13.16
CA ASN A 59 5.02 -10.74 -12.02
C ASN A 59 4.04 -10.94 -10.86
N LYS A 60 2.75 -10.62 -11.05
CA LYS A 60 1.74 -10.89 -10.02
C LYS A 60 1.33 -12.36 -9.88
N ASN A 61 1.72 -13.23 -10.83
CA ASN A 61 1.29 -14.65 -10.86
C ASN A 61 2.44 -15.67 -10.74
N LYS A 62 3.54 -15.35 -10.06
CA LYS A 62 4.50 -16.38 -9.62
C LYS A 62 4.22 -16.71 -8.15
N PRO A 63 3.95 -17.97 -7.78
CA PRO A 63 3.87 -18.36 -6.38
C PRO A 63 5.24 -18.13 -5.74
N LYS A 64 5.39 -17.00 -5.05
CA LYS A 64 6.54 -16.77 -4.18
C LYS A 64 6.44 -17.80 -3.06
N LYS A 65 7.46 -18.65 -2.96
CA LYS A 65 7.85 -19.30 -1.70
C LYS A 65 7.70 -18.28 -0.56
N PRO A 66 7.26 -18.69 0.64
CA PRO A 66 7.03 -17.78 1.75
C PRO A 66 8.35 -17.08 2.10
N GLU A 67 8.53 -15.88 1.57
CA GLU A 67 9.56 -14.95 2.00
C GLU A 67 9.13 -14.49 3.38
N THR A 68 9.94 -14.89 4.35
CA THR A 68 9.91 -14.50 5.74
C THR A 68 9.54 -13.03 5.86
N SER A 69 8.38 -12.79 6.51
CA SER A 69 7.92 -11.56 7.15
C SER A 69 8.81 -10.31 6.91
N PRO A 70 8.32 -9.24 6.25
CA PRO A 70 8.97 -7.95 6.38
C PRO A 70 9.04 -7.62 7.88
N SER A 71 10.25 -7.35 8.38
CA SER A 71 10.43 -6.86 9.74
C SER A 71 9.48 -5.70 9.98
N PRO A 72 8.79 -5.65 11.14
CA PRO A 72 7.87 -4.57 11.42
C PRO A 72 8.66 -3.27 11.34
N LEU A 73 8.25 -2.38 10.42
CA LEU A 73 8.55 -0.95 10.49
C LEU A 73 8.40 -0.56 11.96
N SER A 74 9.45 -0.03 12.59
CA SER A 74 9.47 0.22 14.02
C SER A 74 8.22 0.98 14.39
N VAL A 75 7.27 0.26 15.00
CA VAL A 75 6.02 0.81 15.50
C VAL A 75 6.48 1.77 16.57
N VAL A 76 6.52 3.06 16.23
CA VAL A 76 6.72 4.12 17.22
C VAL A 76 5.68 3.82 18.28
N ASP A 77 6.16 3.50 19.49
CA ASP A 77 5.34 2.89 20.52
C ASP A 77 4.19 3.85 20.83
N THR A 78 3.02 3.53 20.30
CA THR A 78 1.87 4.44 20.31
C THR A 78 1.44 4.69 21.76
N ASN A 79 1.77 3.77 22.66
CA ASN A 79 1.57 3.95 24.10
C ASN A 79 2.51 5.00 24.69
N GLN A 80 3.76 5.10 24.21
CA GLN A 80 4.68 6.16 24.64
C GLN A 80 4.15 7.53 24.24
N ILE A 81 3.69 7.68 22.99
CA ILE A 81 3.06 8.93 22.52
C ILE A 81 1.83 9.29 23.36
N ILE A 82 0.97 8.31 23.67
CA ILE A 82 -0.21 8.53 24.52
C ILE A 82 0.18 8.99 25.93
N ASN A 83 1.25 8.45 26.51
CA ASN A 83 1.74 8.83 27.82
C ASN A 83 2.32 10.25 27.81
N ASP A 84 3.12 10.59 26.80
CA ASP A 84 3.70 11.93 26.63
C ASP A 84 2.58 13.00 26.51
N ILE A 85 1.51 12.71 25.79
CA ILE A 85 0.33 13.59 25.68
C ILE A 85 -0.37 13.77 27.04
N LYS A 86 -0.50 12.70 27.83
CA LYS A 86 -1.13 12.79 29.16
C LYS A 86 -0.31 13.62 30.12
N ASP A 87 1.01 13.53 30.07
CA ASP A 87 1.89 14.30 30.95
C ASP A 87 1.92 15.78 30.55
N LEU A 88 1.95 16.09 29.25
CA LEU A 88 1.77 17.47 28.76
C LEU A 88 0.44 18.08 29.23
N ARG A 89 -0.64 17.29 29.29
CA ARG A 89 -1.95 17.75 29.80
C ARG A 89 -1.90 18.12 31.28
N LYS A 90 -1.17 17.36 32.10
CA LYS A 90 -0.99 17.67 33.53
C LYS A 90 -0.20 18.95 33.71
N GLU A 91 0.88 19.13 32.95
CA GLU A 91 1.68 20.35 32.99
C GLU A 91 0.85 21.58 32.59
N MET A 92 0.05 21.45 31.52
CA MET A 92 -0.87 22.53 31.11
C MET A 92 -1.90 22.87 32.18
N CYS A 93 -2.49 21.88 32.85
CA CYS A 93 -3.41 22.13 33.97
C CYS A 93 -2.70 22.87 35.12
N SER A 94 -1.46 22.48 35.44
CA SER A 94 -0.67 23.16 36.49
C SER A 94 -0.36 24.61 36.11
N ILE A 95 0.04 24.87 34.87
CA ILE A 95 0.30 26.24 34.39
C ILE A 95 -0.97 27.09 34.41
N LYS A 96 -2.13 26.51 34.06
CA LYS A 96 -3.42 27.22 34.11
C LYS A 96 -3.80 27.62 35.53
N GLN A 97 -3.55 26.73 36.50
CA GLN A 97 -3.71 27.03 37.92
C GLN A 97 -2.80 28.19 38.34
N ASP A 98 -1.51 28.13 37.99
CA ASP A 98 -0.53 29.18 38.33
C ASP A 98 -0.88 30.54 37.71
N MET A 99 -1.42 30.55 36.48
CA MET A 99 -1.87 31.78 35.84
C MET A 99 -3.11 32.36 36.51
N SER A 100 -4.09 31.51 36.84
CA SER A 100 -5.31 31.93 37.57
C SER A 100 -4.94 32.53 38.94
N ASP A 101 -4.00 31.93 39.65
CA ASP A 101 -3.51 32.42 40.94
C ASP A 101 -2.76 33.77 40.77
N ARG A 102 -2.02 33.95 39.66
CA ARG A 102 -1.37 35.24 39.33
C ARG A 102 -2.36 36.32 38.94
N GLU A 103 -3.41 35.99 38.19
CA GLU A 103 -4.46 36.94 37.79
C GLU A 103 -5.25 37.47 38.99
N GLN A 104 -5.58 36.60 39.95
CA GLN A 104 -6.20 37.02 41.21
C GLN A 104 -5.34 38.01 42.00
N ASN A 105 -4.02 37.92 41.86
CA ASN A 105 -3.06 38.79 42.56
C ASN A 105 -2.71 40.08 41.79
N ASN A 106 -3.01 40.19 40.48
CA ASN A 106 -2.69 41.38 39.68
C ASN A 106 -3.61 41.56 38.42
N PRO A 107 -4.86 42.03 38.60
CA PRO A 107 -5.92 41.95 37.58
C PRO A 107 -5.82 42.96 36.40
N GLN A 108 -4.72 43.71 36.26
CA GLN A 108 -4.57 44.77 35.24
C GLN A 108 -3.30 44.65 34.38
N SER A 109 -2.79 43.44 34.19
CA SER A 109 -1.71 43.17 33.24
C SER A 109 -2.27 42.87 31.84
N VAL A 110 -1.97 43.72 30.86
CA VAL A 110 -2.26 43.49 29.41
C VAL A 110 -1.67 42.16 28.91
N GLU A 111 -0.64 41.65 29.60
CA GLU A 111 0.01 40.39 29.34
C GLU A 111 -0.87 39.17 29.70
N GLY A 112 -1.76 39.29 30.70
CA GLY A 112 -2.70 38.24 31.11
C GLY A 112 -3.70 37.91 29.99
N ILE A 113 -4.35 38.94 29.43
CA ILE A 113 -5.31 38.80 28.33
C ILE A 113 -4.67 38.12 27.10
N SER A 114 -3.40 38.42 26.83
CA SER A 114 -2.63 37.80 25.73
C SER A 114 -2.34 36.31 25.99
N LEU A 115 -2.07 35.94 27.25
CA LEU A 115 -1.86 34.55 27.64
C LEU A 115 -3.17 33.75 27.62
N GLU A 116 -4.28 34.31 28.09
CA GLU A 116 -5.63 33.71 27.99
C GLU A 116 -5.97 33.30 26.55
N GLN A 117 -5.73 34.21 25.60
CA GLN A 117 -5.96 33.95 24.18
C GLN A 117 -5.07 32.83 23.64
N ARG A 118 -3.79 32.82 24.03
CA ARG A 118 -2.86 31.76 23.63
C ARG A 118 -3.26 30.41 24.21
N ILE A 119 -3.72 30.36 25.46
CA ILE A 119 -4.24 29.14 26.07
C ILE A 119 -5.45 28.64 25.31
N SER A 120 -6.42 29.51 25.02
CA SER A 120 -7.62 29.14 24.27
C SER A 120 -7.30 28.56 22.88
N ILE A 121 -6.31 29.14 22.18
CA ILE A 121 -5.82 28.60 20.90
C ILE A 121 -5.17 27.21 21.08
N VAL A 122 -4.38 27.02 22.14
CA VAL A 122 -3.75 25.72 22.41
C VAL A 122 -4.80 24.67 22.80
N GLU A 123 -5.81 25.03 23.61
CA GLU A 123 -6.93 24.15 23.97
C GLU A 123 -7.71 23.70 22.74
N ALA A 124 -7.99 24.62 21.80
CA ALA A 124 -8.62 24.28 20.53
C ALA A 124 -7.78 23.29 19.71
N LYS A 125 -6.46 23.53 19.62
CA LYS A 125 -5.54 22.60 18.92
C LYS A 125 -5.47 21.22 19.58
N ILE A 126 -5.55 21.15 20.91
CA ILE A 126 -5.60 19.88 21.63
C ILE A 126 -6.87 19.11 21.28
N LEU A 127 -8.01 19.79 21.25
CA LEU A 127 -9.28 19.18 20.87
C LEU A 127 -9.24 18.64 19.43
N ASP A 128 -8.64 19.39 18.50
CA ASP A 128 -8.45 18.94 17.11
C ASP A 128 -7.55 17.69 17.03
N LEU A 129 -6.48 17.63 17.83
CA LEU A 129 -5.60 16.46 17.90
C LEU A 129 -6.30 15.24 18.53
N GLU A 130 -7.15 15.44 19.53
CA GLU A 130 -7.97 14.37 20.11
C GLU A 130 -8.95 13.81 19.06
N ASN A 131 -9.62 14.67 18.30
CA ASN A 131 -10.50 14.27 17.20
C ASN A 131 -9.74 13.48 16.10
N LEU A 132 -8.55 13.94 15.71
CA LEU A 132 -7.72 13.23 14.74
C LEU A 132 -7.28 11.86 15.25
N SER A 133 -6.95 11.75 16.54
CA SER A 133 -6.59 10.47 17.18
C SER A 133 -7.72 9.46 17.09
N ASP A 134 -8.97 9.90 17.30
CA ASP A 134 -10.12 9.00 17.22
C ASP A 134 -10.44 8.57 15.78
N ILE A 135 -10.24 9.45 14.79
CA ILE A 135 -10.33 9.09 13.37
C ILE A 135 -9.26 8.04 13.02
N ILE A 136 -8.02 8.22 13.48
CA ILE A 136 -6.94 7.26 13.24
C ILE A 136 -7.31 5.88 13.80
N LYS A 137 -7.82 5.81 15.03
CA LYS A 137 -8.28 4.54 15.63
C LYS A 137 -9.39 3.89 14.80
N ALA A 138 -10.38 4.67 14.34
CA ALA A 138 -11.47 4.15 13.53
C ALA A 138 -10.99 3.57 12.18
N VAL A 139 -10.03 4.26 11.53
CA VAL A 139 -9.40 3.77 10.30
C VAL A 139 -8.58 2.50 10.55
N GLN A 140 -7.79 2.46 11.63
CA GLN A 140 -7.02 1.26 12.01
C GLN A 140 -7.93 0.05 12.22
N MET A 141 -9.03 0.21 12.96
CA MET A 141 -10.02 -0.84 13.15
C MET A 141 -10.63 -1.33 11.83
N SER A 142 -10.88 -0.41 10.89
CA SER A 142 -11.40 -0.75 9.56
C SER A 142 -10.38 -1.52 8.72
N VAL A 143 -9.10 -1.16 8.80
CA VAL A 143 -7.99 -1.87 8.12
C VAL A 143 -7.89 -3.30 8.65
N TYR A 144 -7.86 -3.49 9.97
CA TYR A 144 -7.81 -4.84 10.56
C TYR A 144 -8.99 -5.72 10.13
N ALA A 145 -10.22 -5.16 10.11
CA ALA A 145 -11.39 -5.89 9.65
C ALA A 145 -11.30 -6.28 8.16
N LEU A 146 -10.73 -5.41 7.31
CA LEU A 146 -10.52 -5.72 5.90
C LEU A 146 -9.42 -6.75 5.67
N GLU A 147 -8.33 -6.69 6.44
CA GLU A 147 -7.25 -7.68 6.41
C GLU A 147 -7.75 -9.06 6.83
N GLU A 148 -8.55 -9.15 7.89
CA GLU A 148 -9.18 -10.39 8.33
C GLU A 148 -10.11 -10.94 7.25
N ARG A 149 -10.97 -10.10 6.65
CA ARG A 149 -11.85 -10.52 5.55
C ARG A 149 -11.07 -11.00 4.33
N HIS A 150 -9.99 -10.31 3.95
CA HIS A 150 -9.12 -10.74 2.86
C HIS A 150 -8.50 -12.10 3.15
N HIS A 151 -8.02 -12.31 4.38
CA HIS A 151 -7.45 -13.58 4.79
C HIS A 151 -8.45 -14.74 4.70
N ILE A 152 -9.69 -14.51 5.14
CA ILE A 152 -10.78 -15.49 5.02
C ILE A 152 -11.05 -15.82 3.55
N LEU A 153 -11.13 -14.81 2.69
CA LEU A 153 -11.36 -15.01 1.26
C LEU A 153 -10.22 -15.79 0.60
N GLU A 154 -8.97 -15.46 0.90
CA GLU A 154 -7.80 -16.17 0.38
C GLU A 154 -7.76 -17.63 0.84
N GLN A 155 -8.11 -17.91 2.10
CA GLN A 155 -8.26 -19.28 2.58
C GLN A 155 -9.40 -20.02 1.86
N SER A 156 -10.52 -19.34 1.64
CA SER A 156 -11.66 -19.92 0.93
C SER A 156 -11.33 -20.25 -0.53
N GLU A 157 -10.58 -19.39 -1.21
CA GLU A 157 -10.10 -19.61 -2.58
C GLU A 157 -9.22 -20.85 -2.63
N ARG A 158 -8.24 -20.98 -1.71
CA ARG A 158 -7.38 -22.18 -1.64
C ARG A 158 -8.13 -23.47 -1.32
N ILE A 159 -9.19 -23.40 -0.52
CA ILE A 159 -10.04 -24.57 -0.22
C ILE A 159 -10.90 -24.95 -1.43
N CYS A 160 -11.41 -23.94 -2.16
CA CYS A 160 -12.22 -24.14 -3.35
C CYS A 160 -11.39 -24.56 -4.57
N ASP A 161 -10.15 -24.08 -4.67
CA ASP A 161 -9.12 -24.52 -5.62
C ASP A 161 -8.52 -25.86 -5.20
N LEU A 162 -9.38 -26.81 -4.79
CA LEU A 162 -9.05 -28.22 -4.69
C LEU A 162 -8.39 -28.65 -6.00
N GLU A 163 -7.06 -28.65 -6.00
CA GLU A 163 -6.23 -29.03 -7.12
C GLU A 163 -6.69 -30.42 -7.56
N LEU A 164 -7.28 -30.52 -8.76
CA LEU A 164 -7.47 -31.77 -9.48
C LEU A 164 -6.09 -32.29 -9.91
N HIS A 165 -5.28 -32.67 -8.93
CA HIS A 165 -4.05 -33.41 -9.16
C HIS A 165 -4.41 -34.86 -9.41
N GLY A 166 -4.23 -35.29 -10.66
CA GLY A 166 -4.18 -36.70 -11.02
C GLY A 166 -5.45 -37.32 -11.58
N VAL A 167 -6.19 -36.61 -12.46
CA VAL A 167 -7.00 -37.36 -13.43
C VAL A 167 -6.04 -37.86 -14.50
N THR A 168 -5.64 -39.13 -14.42
CA THR A 168 -4.91 -39.79 -15.50
C THR A 168 -5.80 -39.85 -16.73
N GLU A 169 -5.49 -39.06 -17.75
CA GLU A 169 -6.13 -39.16 -19.06
C GLU A 169 -5.83 -40.53 -19.67
N TYR A 170 -6.86 -41.36 -19.82
CA TYR A 170 -6.78 -42.55 -20.66
C TYR A 170 -7.14 -42.18 -22.10
N ASN A 171 -6.47 -42.81 -23.07
CA ASN A 171 -6.79 -42.63 -24.49
C ASN A 171 -8.26 -43.06 -24.72
N ASN A 172 -9.12 -42.09 -25.04
CA ASN A 172 -10.59 -42.16 -25.29
C ASN A 172 -11.51 -41.66 -24.16
N GLU A 173 -11.01 -40.98 -23.13
CA GLU A 173 -11.89 -40.23 -22.21
C GLU A 173 -12.12 -38.80 -22.77
N GLU A 174 -13.34 -38.52 -23.24
CA GLU A 174 -13.77 -37.13 -23.47
C GLU A 174 -13.94 -36.45 -22.10
N LEU A 175 -12.91 -35.75 -21.64
CA LEU A 175 -12.92 -34.86 -20.48
C LEU A 175 -13.76 -33.59 -20.72
N HIS A 176 -14.96 -33.73 -21.28
CA HIS A 176 -15.93 -32.65 -21.44
C HIS A 176 -16.85 -32.48 -20.24
N ASP A 177 -16.90 -33.45 -19.33
CA ASP A 177 -17.53 -33.25 -18.02
C ASP A 177 -16.47 -32.84 -17.00
N MET A 178 -15.97 -31.62 -17.18
CA MET A 178 -15.56 -30.84 -16.03
C MET A 178 -16.84 -30.60 -15.22
N VAL A 179 -17.16 -31.54 -14.33
CA VAL A 179 -18.25 -31.42 -13.38
C VAL A 179 -17.93 -30.18 -12.55
N VAL A 180 -18.49 -29.05 -12.95
CA VAL A 180 -18.75 -27.93 -12.06
C VAL A 180 -19.70 -28.50 -11.02
N ARG A 181 -19.15 -29.13 -9.98
CA ARG A 181 -19.97 -29.67 -8.90
C ARG A 181 -20.75 -28.49 -8.34
N PRO A 182 -22.08 -28.61 -8.22
CA PRO A 182 -22.90 -27.61 -7.55
C PRO A 182 -22.69 -27.69 -6.03
N HIS A 183 -21.45 -27.56 -5.55
CA HIS A 183 -21.18 -27.16 -4.16
C HIS A 183 -21.31 -25.64 -3.98
N SER A 184 -21.56 -24.91 -5.08
CA SER A 184 -21.82 -23.48 -5.06
C SER A 184 -23.14 -23.10 -4.40
N GLN A 185 -24.12 -23.99 -4.19
CA GLN A 185 -25.32 -23.59 -3.41
C GLN A 185 -25.04 -23.44 -1.91
N GLN A 186 -24.16 -24.25 -1.32
CA GLN A 186 -23.78 -24.12 0.09
C GLN A 186 -22.73 -23.03 0.31
N ALA A 187 -21.77 -22.89 -0.61
CA ALA A 187 -20.81 -21.77 -0.59
C ALA A 187 -21.50 -20.40 -0.79
N TRP A 188 -22.53 -20.33 -1.65
CA TRP A 188 -23.36 -19.12 -1.76
C TRP A 188 -24.22 -18.84 -0.54
N GLN A 189 -24.65 -19.87 0.21
CA GLN A 189 -25.38 -19.67 1.47
C GLN A 189 -24.48 -19.16 2.59
N CYS A 190 -23.21 -19.60 2.66
CA CYS A 190 -22.22 -19.06 3.59
C CYS A 190 -21.86 -17.59 3.29
N LEU A 191 -21.80 -17.20 2.02
CA LEU A 191 -21.57 -15.80 1.61
C LEU A 191 -22.76 -14.86 1.85
N LYS A 192 -23.98 -15.39 2.06
CA LYS A 192 -25.17 -14.59 2.39
C LYS A 192 -25.35 -14.31 3.89
N GLN A 193 -24.53 -14.92 4.75
CA GLN A 193 -24.61 -14.81 6.21
C GLN A 193 -23.50 -13.96 6.84
N ILE A 194 -22.56 -13.44 6.03
CA ILE A 194 -21.51 -12.47 6.41
C ILE A 194 -21.87 -11.12 5.81
#